data_AF-A0A7J2M9D9-F1
#
_entry.id   AF-A0A7J2M9D9-F1
#
_cell.length_a   1.000
_cell.length_b   1.000
_cell.length_c   1.000
_cell.angle_alpha   90.00
_cell.angle_beta   90.00
_cell.angle_gamma   90.00
#
_symmetry.space_group_name_H-M   'P 1'
#
loop_
_entity.id
_entity.type
_entity.pdbx_description
1 polymer ?
#
loop_
_entity_poly.entity_id
_entity_poly.type
_entity_poly.pdbx_seq_one_letter_code
_entity_poly.pdbx_strand_id
1 'polypeptide(L)'
;MLAVCPNCKKEFIVHDEVTGHCPGCGIALIFKGKGETIERVNIAAIEQKVDEIIGETGGEISCEDDLLLEHLALEKDVTQIEKEIDRL
;
A
#
# COMPACT_ATOMS: atom_id res chain seq x y z
N MET A 1 19.93 -24.66 -8.02
CA MET A 1 19.00 -24.96 -6.91
C MET A 1 17.69 -25.48 -7.50
N LEU A 2 17.15 -26.58 -6.98
CA LEU A 2 15.83 -27.04 -7.38
C LEU A 2 14.79 -26.18 -6.66
N ALA A 3 13.87 -25.57 -7.40
CA ALA A 3 12.80 -24.74 -6.84
C ALA A 3 11.44 -25.24 -7.33
N VAL A 4 10.42 -25.10 -6.49
CA VAL A 4 9.04 -25.46 -6.82
C VAL A 4 8.24 -24.17 -6.96
N CYS A 5 7.55 -24.00 -8.09
CA CYS A 5 6.72 -22.82 -8.30
C CYS A 5 5.53 -22.82 -7.32
N PRO A 6 5.31 -21.74 -6.55
CA PRO A 6 4.18 -21.67 -5.61
C PRO A 6 2.83 -21.67 -6.33
N ASN A 7 2.78 -21.18 -7.58
CA ASN A 7 1.58 -21.08 -8.39
C ASN A 7 1.26 -22.40 -9.13
N CYS A 8 2.12 -22.84 -10.06
CA CYS A 8 1.83 -24.00 -10.91
C CYS A 8 2.39 -25.35 -10.41
N LYS A 9 3.06 -25.36 -9.25
CA LYS A 9 3.67 -26.55 -8.62
C LYS A 9 4.71 -27.31 -9.45
N LYS A 10 5.12 -26.79 -10.60
CA LYS A 10 6.21 -27.37 -11.41
C LYS A 10 7.56 -27.12 -10.75
N GLU A 11 8.43 -28.11 -10.87
CA GLU A 11 9.83 -28.05 -10.44
C GLU A 11 10.70 -27.53 -11.58
N PHE A 12 11.69 -26.71 -11.25
CA PHE A 12 12.64 -26.18 -12.21
C PHE A 12 13.98 -25.83 -11.53
N ILE A 13 15.01 -25.66 -12.36
CA ILE A 13 16.36 -25.33 -11.89
C ILE A 13 16.53 -23.81 -11.91
N VAL A 14 16.94 -23.27 -10.78
CA VAL A 14 17.35 -21.87 -10.61
C VAL A 14 18.87 -21.82 -10.47
N HIS A 15 19.52 -20.92 -11.20
CA HIS A 15 20.98 -20.72 -11.11
C HIS A 15 21.33 -19.73 -9.97
N ASP A 16 22.32 -18.87 -10.17
CA ASP A 16 22.76 -17.86 -9.19
C ASP A 16 21.96 -16.54 -9.31
N GLU A 17 20.82 -16.56 -10.01
CA GLU A 17 19.95 -15.40 -10.20
C GLU A 17 19.08 -15.14 -8.97
N VAL A 18 18.96 -13.87 -8.57
CA VAL A 18 18.12 -13.41 -7.45
C VAL A 18 16.68 -13.19 -7.87
N THR A 19 16.43 -12.96 -9.16
CA THR A 19 15.10 -12.75 -9.72
C THR A 19 14.94 -13.54 -11.01
N GLY A 20 13.73 -13.97 -11.33
CA GLY A 20 13.45 -14.68 -12.57
C GLY A 20 11.96 -14.98 -12.75
N HIS A 21 11.63 -15.74 -13.79
CA HIS A 21 10.25 -16.12 -14.10
C HIS A 21 10.08 -17.63 -14.03
N CYS A 22 8.90 -18.09 -13.61
CA CYS A 22 8.57 -19.51 -13.69
C CYS A 22 8.44 -19.94 -15.16
N PRO A 23 9.17 -20.96 -15.64
CA PRO A 23 9.08 -21.43 -17.02
C PRO A 23 7.71 -22.07 -17.36
N GLY A 24 6.92 -22.44 -16.35
CA GLY A 24 5.63 -23.08 -16.54
C GLY A 24 4.44 -22.12 -16.67
N CYS A 25 4.43 -21.03 -15.90
CA CYS A 25 3.29 -20.10 -15.85
C CYS A 25 3.68 -18.62 -15.95
N GLY A 26 4.96 -18.29 -16.07
CA GLY A 26 5.44 -16.94 -16.32
C GLY A 26 5.36 -15.96 -15.15
N ILE A 27 5.00 -16.41 -13.94
CA ILE A 27 5.01 -15.51 -12.77
C ILE A 27 6.43 -15.06 -12.44
N ALA A 28 6.58 -13.81 -12.02
CA ALA A 28 7.83 -13.29 -11.48
C ALA A 28 8.09 -13.91 -10.10
N LEU A 29 9.34 -14.31 -9.85
CA LEU A 29 9.80 -14.95 -8.65
C LEU A 29 11.09 -14.28 -8.18
N ILE A 30 11.24 -14.22 -6.85
CA ILE A 30 12.47 -13.78 -6.19
C ILE A 30 13.06 -15.02 -5.50
N PHE A 31 14.31 -15.30 -5.80
CA PHE A 31 15.07 -16.41 -5.24
C PHE A 31 16.05 -15.88 -4.20
N LYS A 32 16.28 -16.67 -3.15
CA LYS A 32 17.22 -16.28 -2.10
C LYS A 32 18.65 -16.28 -2.65
N GLY A 33 19.31 -15.13 -2.63
CA GLY A 33 20.71 -15.01 -3.03
C GLY A 33 21.66 -15.76 -2.08
N LYS A 34 22.84 -16.16 -2.59
CA LYS A 34 23.91 -16.72 -1.74
C LYS A 34 24.36 -15.64 -0.76
N GLY A 35 24.09 -15.86 0.53
CA GLY A 35 24.49 -14.95 1.62
C GLY A 35 23.40 -13.98 2.11
N GLU A 36 22.17 -14.05 1.58
CA GLU A 36 21.08 -13.21 2.09
C GLU A 36 20.50 -13.77 3.40
N THR A 37 20.44 -12.92 4.42
CA THR A 37 19.70 -13.16 5.65
C THR A 37 18.29 -12.61 5.48
N ILE A 38 17.28 -13.49 5.48
CA ILE A 38 15.88 -13.07 5.48
C ILE A 38 15.46 -12.93 6.94
N GLU A 39 15.33 -11.69 7.40
CA GLU A 39 14.76 -11.40 8.71
C GLU A 39 13.26 -11.18 8.58
N ARG A 40 12.48 -11.89 9.40
CA ARG A 40 11.03 -11.67 9.47
C ARG A 40 10.78 -10.41 10.28
N VAL A 41 10.37 -9.35 9.59
CA VAL A 41 9.94 -8.11 10.24
C VAL A 41 8.49 -8.26 10.68
N ASN A 42 8.23 -8.06 11.98
CA ASN A 42 6.86 -8.05 12.52
C ASN A 42 6.27 -6.64 12.36
N ILE A 43 5.47 -6.46 11.32
CA ILE A 43 4.85 -5.16 10.98
C ILE A 43 3.96 -4.66 12.13
N ALA A 44 3.15 -5.55 12.73
CA ALA A 44 2.27 -5.17 13.84
C ALA A 44 3.04 -4.63 15.07
N ALA A 45 4.21 -5.19 15.35
CA ALA A 45 5.06 -4.68 16.43
C ALA A 45 5.71 -3.34 16.11
N ILE A 46 5.91 -3.02 14.83
CA ILE A 46 6.39 -1.71 14.38
C ILE A 46 5.27 -0.69 14.50
N GLU A 47 4.07 -1.02 14.03
CA GLU A 47 2.89 -0.16 14.12
C GLU A 47 2.61 0.23 15.58
N GLN A 48 2.59 -0.75 16.49
CA GLN A 48 2.41 -0.48 17.92
C GLN A 48 3.48 0.48 18.47
N LYS A 49 4.76 0.29 18.09
CA LYS A 49 5.83 1.18 18.55
C LYS A 49 5.71 2.60 17.96
N VAL A 50 5.24 2.73 16.73
CA VAL A 50 4.99 4.03 16.10
C VAL A 50 3.87 4.75 16.85
N ASP A 51 2.79 4.04 17.18
CA ASP A 51 1.69 4.61 17.96
C ASP A 51 2.13 5.05 19.36
N GLU A 52 2.97 4.26 20.04
CA GLU A 52 3.56 4.62 21.34
C GLU A 52 4.41 5.90 21.26
N ILE A 53 5.24 6.04 20.22
CA ILE A 53 6.10 7.23 20.02
C ILE A 53 5.25 8.50 19.75
N ILE A 54 4.18 8.37 18.97
CA ILE A 54 3.26 9.48 18.68
C ILE A 54 2.46 9.83 19.93
N GLY A 55 2.04 8.85 20.73
CA GLY A 55 1.28 9.03 21.96
C GLY A 55 2.03 9.78 23.07
N GLU A 56 3.36 9.68 23.14
CA GLU A 56 4.18 10.43 24.11
C GLU A 56 4.44 11.88 23.67
N THR A 57 4.29 12.18 22.38
CA THR A 57 4.44 13.54 21.84
C THR A 57 3.07 14.22 21.80
N GLY A 58 2.53 14.50 22.99
CA GLY A 58 1.21 15.05 23.23
C GLY A 58 0.69 16.00 22.16
N GLY A 59 -0.30 15.50 21.42
CA GLY A 59 -1.19 16.23 20.56
C GLY A 59 -2.32 15.28 20.21
N GLU A 60 -3.39 15.29 21.00
CA GLU A 60 -4.64 14.67 20.60
C GLU A 60 -5.01 15.23 19.23
N ILE A 61 -4.89 14.44 18.17
CA ILE A 61 -5.76 14.63 17.02
C ILE A 61 -7.09 14.04 17.47
N SER A 62 -7.78 14.81 18.31
CA SER A 62 -9.22 14.71 18.51
C SER A 62 -9.81 14.74 17.11
N CYS A 63 -10.46 13.65 16.71
CA CYS A 63 -11.25 13.58 15.51
C CYS A 63 -12.51 14.45 15.67
N GLU A 64 -12.31 15.76 15.78
CA GLU A 64 -13.27 16.80 15.41
C GLU A 64 -12.97 17.28 13.97
N ASP A 65 -12.44 16.41 13.11
CA ASP A 65 -12.38 16.64 11.66
C ASP A 65 -13.77 16.49 10.99
N ASP A 66 -14.85 16.74 11.73
CA ASP A 66 -16.15 17.13 11.19
C ASP A 66 -16.10 18.55 10.55
N LEU A 67 -14.98 19.26 10.64
CA LEU A 67 -14.77 20.59 10.05
C LEU A 67 -14.50 20.60 8.53
N LEU A 68 -14.48 19.47 7.84
CA LEU A 68 -14.42 19.43 6.37
C LEU A 68 -15.80 19.38 5.68
N LEU A 69 -16.90 19.49 6.42
CA LEU A 69 -18.25 19.60 5.86
C LEU A 69 -18.72 21.04 5.63
N GLU A 70 -17.98 22.08 6.04
CA GLU A 70 -18.33 23.47 5.70
C GLU A 70 -18.08 23.82 4.22
N HIS A 71 -17.33 22.99 3.48
CA HIS A 71 -17.15 23.16 2.03
C HIS A 71 -18.28 22.54 1.20
N LEU A 72 -19.25 21.85 1.80
CA LEU A 72 -20.41 21.29 1.09
C LEU A 72 -21.52 22.33 0.79
N ALA A 73 -21.28 23.62 1.09
CA ALA A 73 -22.12 24.72 0.61
C ALA A 73 -21.98 24.99 -0.91
N LEU A 74 -21.14 24.24 -1.64
CA LEU A 74 -20.94 24.39 -3.08
C LEU A 74 -22.19 24.08 -3.94
N GLU A 75 -23.18 23.33 -3.44
CA GLU A 75 -24.37 22.99 -4.25
C GLU A 75 -25.26 24.20 -4.55
N LYS A 76 -25.34 25.18 -3.64
CA LYS A 76 -26.14 26.40 -3.85
C LYS A 76 -25.48 27.39 -4.81
N ASP A 77 -24.15 27.40 -4.85
CA ASP A 77 -23.40 28.34 -5.68
C ASP A 77 -23.35 27.87 -7.14
N VAL A 78 -23.24 26.56 -7.39
CA VAL A 78 -23.30 25.99 -8.75
C VAL A 78 -24.65 26.29 -9.41
N THR A 79 -25.76 26.18 -8.67
CA THR A 79 -27.10 26.45 -9.23
C THR A 79 -27.34 27.92 -9.58
N GLN A 80 -26.65 28.86 -8.95
CA GLN A 80 -26.72 30.27 -9.33
C GLN A 80 -25.88 30.56 -10.57
N ILE A 81 -24.69 29.95 -10.67
CA ILE A 81 -23.81 30.06 -11.82
C ILE A 81 -24.48 29.50 -13.08
N GLU A 82 -25.10 28.32 -13.01
CA GLU A 82 -25.84 27.73 -14.15
C GLU A 82 -26.98 28.65 -14.63
N LYS A 83 -27.73 29.27 -13.70
CA LYS A 83 -28.81 30.20 -14.05
C LYS A 83 -28.33 31.49 -14.71
N GLU A 84 -27.11 31.95 -14.41
CA GLU A 84 -26.52 33.11 -15.09
C GLU A 84 -26.05 32.76 -16.50
N ILE A 85 -25.49 31.56 -16.69
CA ILE A 85 -25.06 31.08 -18.01
C ILE A 85 -26.26 30.95 -18.96
N ASP A 86 -27.39 30.40 -18.50
CA ASP A 86 -28.61 30.25 -19.32
C ASP A 86 -29.27 31.58 -19.75
N ARG A 87 -28.84 32.71 -19.18
CA ARG A 87 -29.36 34.06 -19.51
C ARG A 87 -28.53 34.81 -20.56
N LEU A 88 -27.35 34.32 -20.92
CA LEU A 88 -26.48 34.87 -21.97
C LEU A 88 -26.81 34.27 -23.34
#